data_AF-A0A2A5G689-F1
#
_entry.id   AF-A0A2A5G689-F1
#
_cell.length_a   1.000
_cell.length_b   1.000
_cell.length_c   1.000
_cell.angle_alpha   90.00
_cell.angle_beta   90.00
_cell.angle_gamma   90.00
#
_symmetry.space_group_name_H-M   'P 1'
#
loop_
_entity.id
_entity.type
_entity.pdbx_description
1 polymer ?
#
loop_
_entity_poly.entity_id
_entity_poly.type
_entity_poly.pdbx_seq_one_letter_code
_entity_poly.pdbx_strand_id
1 'polypeptide(L)'
;MSNEIVVFHFQGGTSDKHWAVRKKENADGTHDIWYGRRGNRLRFVTSAGKSLAKRMNEKLKEGYERVEGATIDVETRKVIFLDDSTNDVPSIPSSLWYRFRDPHFDRNEIQEYLDTTVLNLADEFKHEAEILVELPIFKALRQGDKNGGAELSEGPLGIFLIFALRRYMRDEGFIPGTNDFIQLADDNNDILLNDFDFLGDLIVESSVAFLEVNQCINDDKSVNHDKVREKHLNRFLSLSATKELAIAMGCIEAPIDLTVIPTDTTAAYF
;
A
#
# COMPACT_ATOMS: atom_id res chain seq x y z
N MET A 1 -7.93 33.20 -0.23
CA MET A 1 -8.91 32.90 0.85
C MET A 1 -8.14 32.88 2.16
N SER A 2 -8.57 33.63 3.20
CA SER A 2 -7.83 33.66 4.46
C SER A 2 -8.04 32.33 5.20
N ASN A 3 -6.96 31.58 5.41
CA ASN A 3 -7.03 30.30 6.09
C ASN A 3 -7.55 30.49 7.53
N GLU A 4 -8.78 30.03 7.78
CA GLU A 4 -9.51 30.23 9.05
C GLU A 4 -8.89 29.40 10.17
N ILE A 5 -8.21 28.30 9.83
CA ILE A 5 -7.49 27.42 10.76
C ILE A 5 -5.99 27.57 10.49
N VAL A 6 -5.20 27.66 11.56
CA VAL A 6 -3.73 27.63 11.51
C VAL A 6 -3.26 26.30 12.07
N VAL A 7 -2.41 25.62 11.32
CA VAL A 7 -1.78 24.37 11.75
C VAL A 7 -0.31 24.61 12.10
N PHE A 8 0.13 23.98 13.16
CA PHE A 8 1.50 23.95 13.65
C PHE A 8 1.96 22.50 13.77
N HIS A 9 3.24 22.26 13.50
CA HIS A 9 3.88 20.96 13.57
C HIS A 9 5.12 21.03 14.47
N PHE A 10 5.31 20.01 15.28
CA PHE A 10 6.51 19.84 16.10
C PHE A 10 7.11 18.46 15.85
N GLN A 11 8.39 18.42 15.53
CA GLN A 11 9.16 17.20 15.42
C GLN A 11 10.44 17.31 16.26
N GLY A 12 10.57 16.45 17.26
CA GLY A 12 11.73 16.42 18.15
C GLY A 12 11.79 15.15 18.98
N GLY A 13 12.93 14.46 18.94
CA GLY A 13 13.10 13.15 19.58
C GLY A 13 12.06 12.14 19.09
N THR A 14 11.29 11.54 20.01
CA THR A 14 10.18 10.61 19.71
C THR A 14 8.82 11.30 19.55
N SER A 15 8.78 12.64 19.58
CA SER A 15 7.54 13.41 19.46
C SER A 15 7.39 13.98 18.06
N ASP A 16 6.34 13.55 17.37
CA ASP A 16 5.83 14.12 16.11
C ASP A 16 4.36 14.49 16.32
N LYS A 17 4.05 15.80 16.37
CA LYS A 17 2.76 16.32 16.85
C LYS A 17 2.24 17.45 15.98
N HIS A 18 0.94 17.47 15.79
CA HIS A 18 0.21 18.61 15.24
C HIS A 18 -0.55 19.33 16.33
N TRP A 19 -0.62 20.66 16.19
CA TRP A 19 -1.48 21.53 16.97
C TRP A 19 -2.11 22.53 16.01
N ALA A 20 -3.42 22.63 16.01
CA ALA A 20 -4.15 23.52 15.11
C ALA A 20 -5.20 24.31 15.87
N VAL A 21 -5.52 25.50 15.36
CA VAL A 21 -6.48 26.41 15.99
C VAL A 21 -7.29 27.18 14.96
N ARG A 22 -8.59 27.29 15.20
CA ARG A 22 -9.48 28.17 14.43
C ARG A 22 -9.31 29.60 14.90
N LYS A 23 -8.95 30.51 13.99
CA LYS A 23 -8.79 31.95 14.28
C LYS A 23 -10.10 32.62 14.64
N LYS A 24 -11.20 32.17 14.02
CA LYS A 24 -12.54 32.68 14.32
C LYS A 24 -12.93 32.27 15.73
N GLU A 25 -13.44 33.23 16.48
CA GLU A 25 -13.97 33.04 17.82
C GLU A 25 -15.38 32.43 17.74
N ASN A 26 -15.66 31.50 18.65
CA ASN A 26 -16.96 30.89 18.82
C ASN A 26 -17.95 31.88 19.47
N ALA A 27 -19.24 31.58 19.42
CA ALA A 27 -20.28 32.45 19.99
C ALA A 27 -20.14 32.70 21.50
N ASP A 28 -19.42 31.81 22.20
CA ASP A 28 -19.14 31.86 23.64
C ASP A 28 -17.78 32.50 23.98
N GLY A 29 -17.09 33.06 22.99
CA GLY A 29 -15.78 33.69 23.17
C GLY A 29 -14.60 32.70 23.24
N THR A 30 -14.82 31.43 22.89
CA THR A 30 -13.78 30.40 22.87
C THR A 30 -13.17 30.19 21.49
N HIS A 31 -12.07 29.45 21.43
CA HIS A 31 -11.49 28.99 20.17
C HIS A 31 -11.43 27.46 20.12
N ASP A 32 -11.70 26.92 18.95
CA ASP A 32 -11.53 25.52 18.61
C ASP A 32 -10.05 25.18 18.44
N ILE A 33 -9.59 24.14 19.14
CA ILE A 33 -8.21 23.65 19.09
C ILE A 33 -8.21 22.15 18.83
N TRP A 34 -7.34 21.73 17.91
CA TRP A 34 -7.03 20.33 17.63
C TRP A 34 -5.58 20.04 17.99
N TYR A 35 -5.30 18.88 18.60
CA TYR A 35 -3.93 18.49 18.90
C TYR A 35 -3.74 16.98 19.01
N GLY A 36 -2.56 16.48 18.69
CA GLY A 36 -2.28 15.05 18.71
C GLY A 36 -1.02 14.69 17.94
N ARG A 37 -0.76 13.38 17.80
CA ARG A 37 0.36 12.88 17.00
C ARG A 37 0.03 12.94 15.51
N ARG A 38 1.04 13.13 14.67
CA ARG A 38 0.90 13.00 13.20
C ARG A 38 0.34 11.61 12.83
N GLY A 39 -0.42 11.56 11.73
CA GLY A 39 -1.06 10.34 11.21
C GLY A 39 -2.27 9.85 12.01
N ASN A 40 -2.58 10.46 13.16
CA ASN A 40 -3.68 10.04 14.03
C ASN A 40 -4.81 11.07 14.06
N ARG A 41 -6.01 10.61 14.43
CA ARG A 41 -7.15 11.48 14.72
C ARG A 41 -6.81 12.44 15.87
N LEU A 42 -6.90 13.75 15.62
CA LEU A 42 -6.56 14.76 16.61
C LEU A 42 -7.65 14.90 17.68
N ARG A 43 -7.21 15.17 18.91
CA ARG A 43 -8.11 15.52 20.02
C ARG A 43 -8.61 16.94 19.81
N PHE A 44 -9.90 17.13 20.06
CA PHE A 44 -10.57 18.41 19.96
C PHE A 44 -10.88 18.97 21.35
N VAL A 45 -10.59 20.25 21.55
CA VAL A 45 -10.96 21.00 22.76
C VAL A 45 -11.33 22.43 22.39
N THR A 46 -12.27 23.02 23.14
CA THR A 46 -12.50 24.47 23.12
C THR A 46 -11.71 25.11 24.25
N SER A 47 -11.04 26.24 23.96
CA SER A 47 -10.28 26.94 25.00
C SER A 47 -10.96 28.22 25.43
N ALA A 48 -11.22 28.32 26.74
CA ALA A 48 -11.61 29.57 27.38
C ALA A 48 -10.39 30.41 27.77
N GLY A 49 -10.49 31.73 27.62
CA GLY A 49 -9.80 32.67 28.52
C GLY A 49 -8.29 32.91 28.32
N LYS A 50 -7.72 32.76 27.12
CA LYS A 50 -6.40 33.36 26.80
C LYS A 50 -6.41 33.95 25.40
N SER A 51 -5.78 35.11 25.23
CA SER A 51 -5.48 35.70 23.91
C SER A 51 -4.90 34.63 22.99
N LEU A 52 -5.58 34.35 21.87
CA LEU A 52 -5.18 33.36 20.87
C LEU A 52 -3.74 33.59 20.39
N ALA A 53 -3.36 34.85 20.17
CA ALA A 53 -2.02 35.23 19.77
C ALA A 53 -0.95 34.80 20.79
N LYS A 54 -1.25 34.88 22.09
CA LYS A 54 -0.35 34.42 23.14
C LYS A 54 -0.11 32.90 23.06
N ARG A 55 -1.17 32.11 22.84
CA ARG A 55 -1.07 30.64 22.70
C ARG A 55 -0.27 30.24 21.46
N MET A 56 -0.48 30.90 20.33
CA MET A 56 0.29 30.66 19.11
C MET A 56 1.78 30.97 19.32
N ASN A 57 2.10 32.08 19.98
CA ASN A 57 3.48 32.43 20.32
C ASN A 57 4.12 31.46 21.32
N GLU A 58 3.36 30.94 22.29
CA GLU A 58 3.83 29.87 23.20
C GLU A 58 4.21 28.61 22.40
N LYS A 59 3.42 28.21 21.40
CA LYS A 59 3.73 27.06 20.54
C LYS A 59 5.00 27.25 19.71
N LEU A 60 5.17 28.43 19.11
CA LEU A 60 6.41 28.77 18.39
C LEU A 60 7.64 28.70 19.31
N LYS A 61 7.53 29.15 20.56
CA LYS A 61 8.62 29.05 21.57
C LYS A 61 8.91 27.63 22.01
N GLU A 62 7.92 26.74 21.98
CA GLU A 62 8.08 25.30 22.24
C GLU A 62 8.73 24.55 21.07
N GLY A 63 9.05 25.25 19.96
CA GLY A 63 9.68 24.65 18.78
C GLY A 63 8.68 24.14 17.75
N TYR A 64 7.39 24.49 17.86
CA TYR A 64 6.44 24.22 16.78
C TYR A 64 6.71 25.18 15.62
N GLU A 65 6.64 24.67 14.41
CA GLU A 65 6.70 25.45 13.19
C GLU A 65 5.31 25.57 12.58
N ARG A 66 5.03 26.69 11.93
CA ARG A 66 3.75 26.88 11.24
C ARG A 66 3.79 26.12 9.92
N VAL A 67 2.77 25.31 9.67
CA VAL A 67 2.60 24.58 8.41
C VAL A 67 1.77 25.44 7.48
N GLU A 68 2.42 26.05 6.49
CA GLU A 68 1.70 26.81 5.46
C GLU A 68 0.93 25.87 4.53
N GLY A 69 -0.19 26.36 4.02
CA GLY A 69 -1.08 25.56 3.19
C GLY A 69 -1.87 24.49 3.95
N ALA A 70 -1.69 24.27 5.25
CA ALA A 70 -2.45 23.24 5.97
C ALA A 70 -3.72 23.78 6.66
N THR A 71 -4.73 22.92 6.80
CA THR A 71 -5.95 23.12 7.60
C THR A 71 -6.36 21.81 8.29
N ILE A 72 -7.52 21.78 8.95
CA ILE A 72 -8.09 20.61 9.60
C ILE A 72 -9.40 20.24 8.91
N ASP A 73 -9.54 18.97 8.52
CA ASP A 73 -10.84 18.37 8.28
C ASP A 73 -11.56 18.21 9.62
N VAL A 74 -12.66 18.94 9.80
CA VAL A 74 -13.38 19.02 11.08
C VAL A 74 -14.10 17.71 11.40
N GLU A 75 -14.51 16.94 10.39
CA GLU A 75 -15.24 15.67 10.57
C GLU A 75 -14.26 14.57 11.00
N THR A 76 -13.20 14.37 10.22
CA THR A 76 -12.19 13.34 10.48
C THR A 76 -11.16 13.75 11.54
N ARG A 77 -11.04 15.06 11.82
CA ARG A 77 -10.06 15.68 12.75
C ARG A 77 -8.61 15.36 12.36
N LYS A 78 -8.32 15.36 11.06
CA LYS A 78 -6.99 15.17 10.49
C LYS A 78 -6.49 16.48 9.85
N VAL A 79 -5.18 16.62 9.73
CA VAL A 79 -4.55 17.74 8.99
C VAL A 79 -4.64 17.44 7.50
N ILE A 80 -5.05 18.43 6.70
CA ILE A 80 -5.12 18.37 5.23
C ILE A 80 -4.42 19.61 4.63
N PHE A 81 -3.94 19.54 3.40
CA PHE A 81 -3.28 20.66 2.71
C PHE A 81 -4.20 21.27 1.64
N LEU A 82 -4.18 22.59 1.50
CA LEU A 82 -5.06 23.41 0.67
C LEU A 82 -4.52 23.60 -0.75
N ASP A 83 -3.22 23.36 -0.94
CA ASP A 83 -2.57 23.39 -2.25
C ASP A 83 -2.81 22.09 -3.06
N ASP A 84 -3.66 21.17 -2.58
CA ASP A 84 -4.24 20.09 -3.39
C ASP A 84 -5.25 20.60 -4.45
N SER A 85 -5.27 21.92 -4.72
CA SER A 85 -6.09 22.55 -5.78
C SER A 85 -5.30 22.97 -7.02
N THR A 86 -4.02 22.59 -7.16
CA THR A 86 -3.32 22.67 -8.44
C THR A 86 -3.01 21.26 -8.97
N ASN A 87 -3.76 20.89 -10.02
CA ASN A 87 -3.66 19.70 -10.85
C ASN A 87 -4.34 18.46 -10.24
N ASP A 88 -5.60 18.14 -10.58
CA ASP A 88 -5.97 17.28 -11.73
C ASP A 88 -4.86 16.95 -12.77
N VAL A 89 -3.62 16.76 -12.33
CA VAL A 89 -2.86 15.63 -12.83
C VAL A 89 -3.36 14.55 -11.89
N PRO A 90 -4.10 13.52 -12.36
CA PRO A 90 -4.39 12.39 -11.51
C PRO A 90 -3.08 12.03 -10.83
N SER A 91 -3.03 12.13 -9.49
CA SER A 91 -1.88 11.64 -8.72
C SER A 91 -1.60 10.29 -9.32
N ILE A 92 -0.45 10.14 -9.99
CA ILE A 92 -0.11 8.86 -10.59
C ILE A 92 -0.23 7.89 -9.43
N PRO A 93 -1.17 6.92 -9.49
CA PRO A 93 -1.40 6.05 -8.36
C PRO A 93 -0.07 5.40 -8.04
N SER A 94 0.32 5.41 -6.76
CA SER A 94 1.58 4.78 -6.40
C SER A 94 1.58 3.36 -6.92
N SER A 95 2.63 3.02 -7.65
CA SER A 95 2.64 1.82 -8.48
C SER A 95 3.98 1.13 -8.40
N LEU A 96 3.93 -0.20 -8.52
CA LEU A 96 5.09 -0.97 -8.88
C LEU A 96 5.18 -1.03 -10.41
N TRP A 97 6.12 -0.30 -10.98
CA TRP A 97 6.32 -0.21 -12.42
C TRP A 97 7.09 -1.42 -12.94
N TYR A 98 6.69 -1.93 -14.11
CA TYR A 98 7.42 -2.96 -14.83
C TYR A 98 7.83 -2.48 -16.22
N ARG A 99 8.97 -2.99 -16.69
CA ARG A 99 9.43 -2.81 -18.06
C ARG A 99 10.17 -4.05 -18.55
N PHE A 100 9.73 -4.57 -19.69
CA PHE A 100 10.44 -5.59 -20.44
C PHE A 100 11.62 -4.98 -21.21
N ARG A 101 12.76 -5.67 -21.19
CA ARG A 101 13.86 -5.38 -22.11
C ARG A 101 13.56 -6.08 -23.43
N ASP A 102 13.41 -5.28 -24.49
CA ASP A 102 12.81 -5.64 -25.78
C ASP A 102 13.36 -6.87 -26.57
N PRO A 103 14.57 -7.44 -26.35
CA PRO A 103 15.06 -8.51 -27.22
C PRO A 103 14.40 -9.89 -27.07
N HIS A 104 13.70 -10.18 -25.96
CA HIS A 104 13.14 -11.53 -25.69
C HIS A 104 11.67 -11.50 -25.27
N PHE A 105 10.95 -10.42 -25.57
CA PHE A 105 9.51 -10.38 -25.30
C PHE A 105 8.76 -11.28 -26.28
N ASP A 106 8.32 -12.44 -25.80
CA ASP A 106 7.33 -13.28 -26.50
C ASP A 106 5.96 -13.15 -25.82
N ARG A 107 5.01 -12.58 -26.55
CA ARG A 107 3.63 -12.43 -26.07
C ARG A 107 2.98 -13.77 -25.72
N ASN A 108 3.29 -14.84 -26.46
CA ASN A 108 2.68 -16.14 -26.25
C ASN A 108 3.17 -16.74 -24.93
N GLU A 109 4.45 -16.61 -24.62
CA GLU A 109 5.05 -17.06 -23.36
C GLU A 109 4.43 -16.31 -22.16
N ILE A 110 4.24 -14.99 -22.28
CA ILE A 110 3.53 -14.21 -21.25
C ILE A 110 2.09 -14.69 -21.08
N GLN A 111 1.38 -14.96 -22.18
CA GLN A 111 0.00 -15.44 -22.10
C GLN A 111 -0.10 -16.82 -21.45
N GLU A 112 0.81 -17.74 -21.79
CA GLU A 112 0.91 -19.07 -21.18
C GLU A 112 1.19 -18.94 -19.68
N TYR A 113 2.17 -18.12 -19.29
CA TYR A 113 2.44 -17.83 -17.89
C TYR A 113 1.21 -17.30 -17.14
N LEU A 114 0.47 -16.34 -17.72
CA LEU A 114 -0.72 -15.77 -17.10
C LEU A 114 -1.82 -16.82 -16.92
N ASP A 115 -2.06 -17.65 -17.95
CA ASP A 115 -3.08 -18.71 -17.89
C ASP A 115 -2.69 -19.79 -16.86
N THR A 116 -1.42 -20.19 -16.79
CA THR A 116 -0.91 -21.12 -15.75
C THR A 116 -1.02 -20.53 -14.35
N THR A 117 -0.69 -19.25 -14.18
CA THR A 117 -0.79 -18.57 -12.88
C THR A 117 -2.24 -18.53 -12.38
N VAL A 118 -3.19 -18.25 -13.28
CA VAL A 118 -4.63 -18.27 -12.94
C VAL A 118 -5.10 -19.67 -12.56
N LEU A 119 -4.66 -20.70 -13.29
CA LEU A 119 -5.01 -22.10 -12.98
C LEU A 119 -4.47 -22.51 -11.60
N ASN A 120 -3.17 -22.28 -11.34
CA ASN A 120 -2.53 -22.61 -10.07
C ASN A 120 -3.18 -21.87 -8.89
N LEU A 121 -3.47 -20.58 -9.07
CA LEU A 121 -4.16 -19.80 -8.04
C LEU A 121 -5.59 -20.31 -7.82
N ALA A 122 -6.31 -20.69 -8.87
CA ALA A 122 -7.71 -21.12 -8.78
C ALA A 122 -7.89 -22.46 -8.06
N ASP A 123 -6.86 -23.32 -8.01
CA ASP A 123 -6.90 -24.62 -7.33
C ASP A 123 -7.23 -24.47 -5.84
N GLU A 124 -6.65 -23.48 -5.16
CA GLU A 124 -6.87 -23.22 -3.73
C GLU A 124 -7.59 -21.89 -3.44
N PHE A 125 -7.50 -20.93 -4.37
CA PHE A 125 -7.91 -19.54 -4.21
C PHE A 125 -8.74 -19.05 -5.40
N LYS A 126 -9.81 -19.79 -5.74
CA LYS A 126 -10.70 -19.50 -6.87
C LYS A 126 -11.17 -18.04 -6.95
N HIS A 127 -11.58 -17.45 -5.82
CA HIS A 127 -12.08 -16.08 -5.82
C HIS A 127 -10.97 -15.05 -6.09
N GLU A 128 -9.79 -15.27 -5.53
CA GLU A 128 -8.62 -14.44 -5.77
C GLU A 128 -8.14 -14.55 -7.23
N ALA A 129 -8.28 -15.72 -7.86
CA ALA A 129 -8.07 -15.88 -9.30
C ALA A 129 -9.08 -15.09 -10.15
N GLU A 130 -10.36 -15.05 -9.75
CA GLU A 130 -11.38 -14.20 -10.40
C GLU A 130 -11.06 -12.70 -10.26
N ILE A 131 -10.52 -12.28 -9.11
CA ILE A 131 -10.05 -10.89 -8.92
C ILE A 131 -8.84 -10.62 -9.82
N LEU A 132 -7.86 -11.53 -9.83
CA LEU A 132 -6.60 -11.38 -10.58
C LEU A 132 -6.86 -11.10 -12.06
N VAL A 133 -7.76 -11.84 -12.72
CA VAL A 133 -8.05 -11.65 -14.16
C VAL A 133 -8.73 -10.32 -14.48
N GLU A 134 -9.37 -9.71 -13.49
CA GLU A 134 -10.04 -8.42 -13.65
C GLU A 134 -9.10 -7.23 -13.42
N LEU A 135 -7.91 -7.45 -12.84
CA LEU A 135 -6.96 -6.39 -12.55
C LEU A 135 -6.46 -5.69 -13.84
N PRO A 136 -6.33 -4.36 -13.82
CA PRO A 136 -5.70 -3.59 -14.90
C PRO A 136 -4.36 -4.15 -15.36
N ILE A 137 -3.46 -4.48 -14.42
CA ILE A 137 -2.15 -5.05 -14.75
C ILE A 137 -2.25 -6.37 -15.52
N PHE A 138 -3.15 -7.26 -15.11
CA PHE A 138 -3.33 -8.55 -15.77
C PHE A 138 -3.82 -8.36 -17.21
N LYS A 139 -4.77 -7.46 -17.41
CA LYS A 139 -5.31 -7.12 -18.74
C LYS A 139 -4.23 -6.49 -19.63
N ALA A 140 -3.39 -5.60 -19.10
CA ALA A 140 -2.28 -4.99 -19.83
C ALA A 140 -1.25 -6.03 -20.29
N LEU A 141 -0.80 -6.90 -19.38
CA LEU A 141 0.13 -7.99 -19.71
C LEU A 141 -0.47 -8.96 -20.74
N ARG A 142 -1.76 -9.32 -20.63
CA ARG A 142 -2.46 -10.20 -21.59
C ARG A 142 -2.60 -9.57 -22.98
N GLN A 143 -2.74 -8.24 -23.04
CA GLN A 143 -2.75 -7.48 -24.29
C GLN A 143 -1.37 -7.40 -24.94
N GLY A 144 -0.31 -7.62 -24.16
CA GLY A 144 1.08 -7.62 -24.61
C GLY A 144 1.81 -6.32 -24.33
N ASP A 145 1.37 -5.56 -23.32
CA ASP A 145 1.99 -4.30 -22.96
C ASP A 145 3.36 -4.53 -22.31
N LYS A 146 4.40 -3.98 -22.94
CA LYS A 146 5.81 -4.17 -22.56
C LYS A 146 6.26 -3.29 -21.38
N ASN A 147 5.40 -2.39 -20.93
CA ASN A 147 5.61 -1.53 -19.78
C ASN A 147 4.26 -1.11 -19.22
N GLY A 148 4.24 -0.85 -17.92
CA GLY A 148 3.05 -0.47 -17.17
C GLY A 148 3.35 -0.49 -15.68
N GLY A 149 2.32 -0.52 -14.85
CA GLY A 149 2.47 -0.65 -13.40
C GLY A 149 1.30 -1.41 -12.81
N ALA A 150 1.54 -2.05 -11.66
CA ALA A 150 0.46 -2.45 -10.77
C ALA A 150 0.26 -1.33 -9.76
N GLU A 151 -0.91 -0.69 -9.78
CA GLU A 151 -1.24 0.31 -8.78
C GLU A 151 -1.39 -0.37 -7.42
N LEU A 152 -0.94 0.29 -6.35
CA LEU A 152 -1.09 -0.26 -4.99
C LEU A 152 -2.57 -0.48 -4.63
N SER A 153 -3.48 0.30 -5.19
CA SER A 153 -4.94 0.15 -5.12
C SER A 153 -5.47 -1.16 -5.73
N GLU A 154 -4.73 -1.81 -6.65
CA GLU A 154 -5.07 -3.13 -7.18
C GLU A 154 -4.82 -4.25 -6.15
N GLY A 155 -4.10 -3.94 -5.07
CA GLY A 155 -3.80 -4.85 -3.99
C GLY A 155 -2.61 -5.78 -4.27
N PRO A 156 -2.31 -6.67 -3.31
CA PRO A 156 -1.08 -7.46 -3.35
C PRO A 156 -1.04 -8.48 -4.50
N LEU A 157 -2.18 -8.89 -5.05
CA LEU A 157 -2.23 -9.80 -6.21
C LEU A 157 -1.54 -9.20 -7.45
N GLY A 158 -1.66 -7.89 -7.68
CA GLY A 158 -0.98 -7.21 -8.79
C GLY A 158 0.54 -7.19 -8.61
N ILE A 159 1.01 -6.92 -7.39
CA ILE A 159 2.44 -6.98 -7.04
C ILE A 159 2.98 -8.40 -7.22
N PHE A 160 2.25 -9.40 -6.72
CA PHE A 160 2.61 -10.81 -6.86
C PHE A 160 2.72 -11.24 -8.30
N LEU A 161 1.76 -10.84 -9.14
CA LEU A 161 1.78 -11.16 -10.56
C LEU A 161 3.07 -10.69 -11.23
N ILE A 162 3.43 -9.41 -11.04
CA ILE A 162 4.61 -8.83 -11.67
C ILE A 162 5.89 -9.46 -11.10
N PHE A 163 5.93 -9.71 -9.79
CA PHE A 163 7.11 -10.31 -9.16
C PHE A 163 7.32 -11.78 -9.58
N ALA A 164 6.26 -12.58 -9.58
CA ALA A 164 6.31 -13.97 -10.04
C ALA A 164 6.66 -14.05 -11.53
N LEU A 165 6.19 -13.12 -12.35
CA LEU A 165 6.55 -13.07 -13.76
C LEU A 165 8.05 -12.77 -13.96
N ARG A 166 8.62 -11.82 -13.19
CA ARG A 166 10.07 -11.56 -13.19
C ARG A 166 10.85 -12.81 -12.78
N ARG A 167 10.35 -13.55 -11.78
CA ARG A 167 10.96 -14.80 -11.31
C ARG A 167 10.92 -15.89 -12.39
N TYR A 168 9.75 -16.12 -12.98
CA TYR A 168 9.54 -17.12 -14.05
C TYR A 168 10.54 -16.92 -15.21
N MET A 169 10.65 -15.67 -15.69
CA MET A 169 11.55 -15.29 -16.78
C MET A 169 13.04 -15.43 -16.45
N ARG A 170 13.39 -15.40 -15.16
CA ARG A 170 14.77 -15.63 -14.70
C ARG A 170 15.08 -17.13 -14.66
N ASP A 171 14.17 -17.92 -14.10
CA ASP A 171 14.36 -19.34 -13.84
C ASP A 171 14.36 -20.17 -15.16
N GLU A 172 13.68 -19.70 -16.23
CA GLU A 172 13.69 -20.26 -17.60
C GLU A 172 15.04 -20.08 -18.36
N GLY A 173 16.06 -19.46 -17.76
CA GLY A 173 17.45 -19.61 -18.24
C GLY A 173 18.20 -18.35 -18.67
N PHE A 174 18.06 -17.22 -17.95
CA PHE A 174 18.89 -16.04 -18.18
C PHE A 174 20.02 -15.88 -17.14
N ILE A 175 21.21 -15.60 -17.66
CA ILE A 175 22.52 -15.68 -17.01
C ILE A 175 22.58 -14.88 -15.69
N PRO A 176 23.12 -15.46 -14.59
CA PRO A 176 23.37 -14.73 -13.35
C PRO A 176 24.30 -13.53 -13.60
N GLY A 177 23.84 -12.32 -13.27
CA GLY A 177 24.65 -11.10 -13.30
C GLY A 177 24.42 -10.18 -14.50
N THR A 178 23.49 -10.48 -15.40
CA THR A 178 23.08 -9.57 -16.47
C THR A 178 21.63 -9.15 -16.30
N ASN A 179 21.40 -7.89 -15.93
CA ASN A 179 20.25 -7.08 -16.31
C ASN A 179 18.91 -7.83 -16.42
N ASP A 180 18.14 -7.89 -15.33
CA ASP A 180 16.83 -8.57 -15.28
C ASP A 180 15.98 -8.23 -16.53
N PHE A 181 15.46 -9.29 -17.16
CA PHE A 181 14.63 -9.21 -18.36
C PHE A 181 13.41 -8.32 -18.16
N ILE A 182 12.82 -8.42 -16.97
CA ILE A 182 11.81 -7.51 -16.45
C ILE A 182 12.45 -6.69 -15.34
N GLN A 183 12.46 -5.37 -15.52
CA GLN A 183 12.86 -4.44 -14.47
C GLN A 183 11.63 -3.99 -13.71
N LEU A 184 11.74 -4.02 -12.39
CA LEU A 184 10.73 -3.49 -11.47
C LEU A 184 11.28 -2.26 -10.78
N ALA A 185 10.48 -1.21 -10.70
CA ALA A 185 10.85 0.03 -10.04
C ALA A 185 9.66 0.61 -9.28
N ASP A 186 9.94 1.27 -8.16
CA ASP A 186 8.96 2.09 -7.47
C ASP A 186 8.80 3.47 -8.14
N ASP A 187 7.96 4.33 -7.56
CA ASP A 187 7.74 5.70 -8.05
C ASP A 187 9.00 6.59 -8.00
N ASN A 188 10.01 6.22 -7.20
CA ASN A 188 11.28 6.94 -7.09
C ASN A 188 12.30 6.49 -8.15
N ASN A 189 11.95 5.52 -9.00
CA ASN A 189 12.86 4.78 -9.90
C ASN A 189 13.89 3.92 -9.16
N ASP A 190 13.65 3.59 -7.89
CA ASP A 190 14.47 2.64 -7.16
C ASP A 190 14.16 1.23 -7.67
N ILE A 191 15.18 0.56 -8.21
CA ILE A 191 15.02 -0.79 -8.77
C ILE A 191 14.83 -1.79 -7.64
N LEU A 192 13.73 -2.52 -7.69
CA LEU A 192 13.42 -3.53 -6.69
C LEU A 192 14.40 -4.71 -6.74
N LEU A 193 14.82 -5.16 -5.56
CA LEU A 193 15.63 -6.36 -5.39
C LEU A 193 14.83 -7.62 -5.77
N ASN A 194 15.55 -8.70 -6.04
CA ASN A 194 15.01 -9.98 -6.49
C ASN A 194 14.43 -10.85 -5.37
N ASP A 195 14.47 -10.38 -4.13
CA ASP A 195 14.10 -11.15 -2.95
C ASP A 195 12.71 -10.71 -2.45
N PHE A 196 11.84 -11.69 -2.28
CA PHE A 196 10.45 -11.51 -1.90
C PHE A 196 10.30 -10.87 -0.51
N ASP A 197 11.24 -11.11 0.40
CA ASP A 197 11.17 -10.52 1.74
C ASP A 197 11.28 -8.98 1.72
N PHE A 198 11.86 -8.40 0.67
CA PHE A 198 11.90 -6.94 0.46
C PHE A 198 10.57 -6.36 -0.04
N LEU A 199 9.61 -7.20 -0.45
CA LEU A 199 8.26 -6.75 -0.82
C LEU A 199 7.37 -6.51 0.40
N GLY A 200 7.81 -6.85 1.62
CA GLY A 200 6.97 -6.81 2.82
C GLY A 200 6.23 -5.49 3.02
N ASP A 201 6.94 -4.37 2.92
CA ASP A 201 6.36 -3.03 3.08
C ASP A 201 5.37 -2.71 1.94
N LEU A 202 5.72 -3.05 0.71
CA LEU A 202 4.89 -2.83 -0.48
C LEU A 202 3.60 -3.67 -0.47
N ILE A 203 3.70 -4.91 0.01
CA ILE A 203 2.56 -5.81 0.22
C ILE A 203 1.62 -5.24 1.28
N VAL A 204 2.15 -4.71 2.38
CA VAL A 204 1.33 -4.08 3.42
C VAL A 204 0.66 -2.83 2.88
N GLU A 205 1.40 -1.97 2.18
CA GLU A 205 0.88 -0.73 1.61
C GLU A 205 -0.22 -0.98 0.57
N SER A 206 0.01 -1.89 -0.39
CA SER A 206 -1.01 -2.29 -1.36
C SER A 206 -2.23 -2.93 -0.72
N SER A 207 -2.05 -3.74 0.33
CA SER A 207 -3.17 -4.32 1.05
C SER A 207 -4.02 -3.23 1.69
N VAL A 208 -3.40 -2.22 2.31
CA VAL A 208 -4.13 -1.07 2.89
C VAL A 208 -4.86 -0.30 1.79
N ALA A 209 -4.16 0.08 0.72
CA ALA A 209 -4.73 0.84 -0.40
C ALA A 209 -5.93 0.12 -1.04
N PHE A 210 -5.80 -1.19 -1.29
CA PHE A 210 -6.89 -2.02 -1.80
C PHE A 210 -8.10 -2.02 -0.86
N LEU A 211 -7.88 -2.17 0.45
CA LEU A 211 -8.95 -2.17 1.44
C LEU A 211 -9.63 -0.80 1.55
N GLU A 212 -8.89 0.30 1.43
CA GLU A 212 -9.43 1.67 1.43
C GLU A 212 -10.30 1.93 0.20
N VAL A 213 -9.80 1.63 -1.01
CA VAL A 213 -10.56 1.79 -2.27
C VAL A 213 -11.85 0.95 -2.24
N ASN A 214 -11.79 -0.23 -1.64
CA ASN A 214 -12.94 -1.10 -1.48
C ASN A 214 -13.82 -0.76 -0.25
N GLN A 215 -13.58 0.35 0.44
CA GLN A 215 -14.35 0.81 1.61
C GLN A 215 -14.46 -0.23 2.74
N CYS A 216 -13.40 -1.03 2.90
CA CYS A 216 -13.35 -2.12 3.86
C CYS A 216 -12.77 -1.68 5.22
N ILE A 217 -12.11 -0.53 5.25
CA ILE A 217 -11.61 0.13 6.46
C ILE A 217 -12.54 1.31 6.77
N ASN A 218 -13.56 1.08 7.60
CA ASN A 218 -14.35 2.17 8.21
C ASN A 218 -13.97 2.29 9.68
N ASP A 219 -13.77 3.54 10.15
CA ASP A 219 -13.41 3.90 11.54
C ASP A 219 -14.50 3.51 12.58
N ASP A 220 -15.70 3.16 12.12
CA ASP A 220 -16.78 2.67 12.95
C ASP A 220 -16.96 1.16 12.78
N LYS A 221 -17.07 0.48 13.93
CA LYS A 221 -17.25 -0.96 14.13
C LYS A 221 -18.56 -1.53 13.54
N SER A 222 -18.92 -1.23 12.30
CA SER A 222 -19.93 -1.98 11.57
C SER A 222 -19.24 -2.89 10.56
N VAL A 223 -18.78 -4.03 11.07
CA VAL A 223 -18.69 -5.26 10.28
C VAL A 223 -20.10 -5.55 9.77
N ASN A 224 -20.41 -5.02 8.60
CA ASN A 224 -21.63 -5.36 7.89
C ASN A 224 -21.44 -5.14 6.39
N HIS A 225 -20.46 -5.85 5.82
CA HIS A 225 -20.43 -6.16 4.40
C HIS A 225 -19.97 -7.62 4.27
N ASP A 226 -20.88 -8.48 3.80
CA ASP A 226 -20.78 -9.91 3.50
C ASP A 226 -19.64 -10.70 4.17
N LYS A 227 -20.00 -11.69 5.00
CA LYS A 227 -19.05 -12.65 5.62
C LYS A 227 -18.06 -13.30 4.64
N VAL A 228 -18.43 -13.38 3.35
CA VAL A 228 -17.54 -13.83 2.26
C VAL A 228 -16.46 -12.78 2.00
N ARG A 229 -16.86 -11.51 1.77
CA ARG A 229 -15.96 -10.36 1.59
C ARG A 229 -15.03 -10.18 2.79
N GLU A 230 -15.55 -10.27 4.03
CA GLU A 230 -14.75 -10.22 5.27
C GLU A 230 -13.70 -11.34 5.35
N LYS A 231 -14.05 -12.58 4.99
CA LYS A 231 -13.11 -13.72 4.98
C LYS A 231 -11.99 -13.56 3.95
N HIS A 232 -12.29 -13.02 2.77
CA HIS A 232 -11.31 -12.81 1.70
C HIS A 232 -10.41 -11.59 1.95
N LEU A 233 -10.96 -10.49 2.48
CA LEU A 233 -10.17 -9.31 2.85
C LEU A 233 -9.25 -9.58 4.03
N ASN A 234 -9.67 -10.43 4.98
CA ASN A 234 -8.82 -10.88 6.08
C ASN A 234 -7.56 -11.64 5.61
N ARG A 235 -7.54 -12.18 4.39
CA ARG A 235 -6.34 -12.83 3.83
C ARG A 235 -5.24 -11.83 3.47
N PHE A 236 -5.62 -10.61 3.09
CA PHE A 236 -4.66 -9.53 2.83
C PHE A 236 -4.20 -8.83 4.12
N LEU A 237 -4.89 -9.06 5.24
CA LEU A 237 -4.56 -8.48 6.55
C LEU A 237 -3.53 -9.29 7.35
N SER A 238 -3.18 -10.50 6.91
CA SER A 238 -2.23 -11.38 7.59
C SER A 238 -1.09 -11.77 6.67
N LEU A 239 0.14 -11.45 7.08
CA LEU A 239 1.36 -11.81 6.34
C LEU A 239 1.43 -13.31 6.01
N SER A 240 0.90 -14.17 6.89
CA SER A 240 0.87 -15.63 6.66
C SER A 240 -0.04 -16.01 5.49
N ALA A 241 -1.25 -15.45 5.44
CA ALA A 241 -2.20 -15.72 4.36
C ALA A 241 -1.72 -15.10 3.04
N THR A 242 -1.06 -13.94 3.12
CA THR A 242 -0.42 -13.30 1.98
C THR A 242 0.75 -14.12 1.43
N LYS A 243 1.49 -14.85 2.28
CA LYS A 243 2.52 -15.80 1.83
C LYS A 243 1.95 -17.03 1.14
N GLU A 244 0.81 -17.57 1.59
CA GLU A 244 0.14 -18.69 0.90
C GLU A 244 -0.26 -18.31 -0.53
N LEU A 245 -0.80 -17.10 -0.73
CA LEU A 245 -1.09 -16.55 -2.05
C LEU A 245 0.17 -16.38 -2.90
N ALA A 246 1.25 -15.87 -2.29
CA ALA A 246 2.53 -15.71 -2.97
C ALA A 246 3.12 -17.05 -3.43
N ILE A 247 2.96 -18.13 -2.66
CA ILE A 247 3.34 -19.49 -3.06
C ILE A 247 2.49 -19.95 -4.25
N ALA A 248 1.16 -19.83 -4.16
CA ALA A 248 0.24 -20.26 -5.22
C ALA A 248 0.48 -19.53 -6.55
N MET A 249 0.89 -18.26 -6.50
CA MET A 249 1.26 -17.47 -7.68
C MET A 249 2.70 -17.67 -8.15
N GLY A 250 3.50 -18.48 -7.44
CA GLY A 250 4.90 -18.76 -7.81
C GLY A 250 5.89 -17.63 -7.49
N CYS A 251 5.58 -16.72 -6.58
CA CYS A 251 6.51 -15.69 -6.12
C CYS A 251 7.65 -16.31 -5.27
N ILE A 252 7.31 -17.28 -4.45
CA ILE A 252 8.21 -17.98 -3.54
C ILE A 252 8.01 -19.49 -3.66
N GLU A 253 9.07 -20.25 -3.46
CA GLU A 253 8.96 -21.71 -3.40
C GLU A 253 8.12 -22.11 -2.20
N ALA A 254 7.24 -23.09 -2.41
CA ALA A 254 6.57 -23.75 -1.31
C ALA A 254 7.64 -24.31 -0.36
N PRO A 255 7.54 -24.09 0.96
CA PRO A 255 8.46 -24.72 1.89
C PRO A 255 8.42 -26.23 1.66
N ILE A 256 9.59 -26.85 1.48
CA ILE A 256 9.70 -28.29 1.33
C ILE A 256 9.08 -28.91 2.58
N ASP A 257 7.94 -29.57 2.41
CA ASP A 257 7.35 -30.35 3.48
C ASP A 257 8.19 -31.62 3.66
N LEU A 258 9.21 -31.54 4.51
CA LEU A 258 10.06 -32.66 4.88
C LEU A 258 9.28 -33.79 5.58
N THR A 259 8.01 -33.59 5.92
CA THR A 259 7.15 -34.64 6.48
C THR A 259 6.47 -35.51 5.39
N VAL A 260 6.55 -35.10 4.12
CA VAL A 260 6.01 -35.81 2.95
C VAL A 260 7.15 -36.32 2.06
N ILE A 261 8.28 -36.71 2.64
CA ILE A 261 9.18 -37.65 1.96
C ILE A 261 8.59 -39.04 2.23
N PRO A 262 8.03 -39.74 1.21
CA PRO A 262 7.68 -41.15 1.38
C PRO A 262 9.00 -41.88 1.64
N THR A 263 9.23 -42.27 2.89
CA THR A 263 10.33 -43.16 3.25
C THR A 263 10.00 -44.57 2.82
N ASP A 264 9.95 -44.80 1.51
CA ASP A 264 9.88 -46.15 0.91
C ASP A 264 11.24 -46.87 0.95
N THR A 265 12.21 -46.33 1.69
CA THR A 265 13.49 -47.00 1.93
C THR A 265 13.67 -47.28 3.40
N THR A 266 13.44 -48.53 3.77
CA THR A 266 14.01 -49.17 4.96
C THR A 266 15.52 -49.29 4.78
N ALA A 267 16.24 -48.17 4.75
CA ALA A 267 17.70 -48.18 4.84
C ALA A 267 18.06 -48.13 6.33
N ALA A 268 18.60 -49.25 6.80
CA ALA A 268 18.96 -49.51 8.18
C ALA A 268 19.85 -48.41 8.77
N TYR A 269 19.51 -47.99 9.99
CA TYR A 269 20.44 -47.35 10.92
C TYR A 269 21.63 -48.29 11.14
N PHE A 270 22.83 -47.84 10.75
CA PHE A 270 24.12 -48.27 11.28
C PHE A 270 24.98 -47.04 11.52
#